data_AF-A0A452HFH7-F1
#
_entry.id   AF-A0A452HFH7-F1
#
_cell.length_a   1.000
_cell.length_b   1.000
_cell.length_c   1.000
_cell.angle_alpha   90.00
_cell.angle_beta   90.00
_cell.angle_gamma   90.00
#
_symmetry.space_group_name_H-M   'P 1'
#
loop_
_entity.id
_entity.type
_entity.pdbx_description
1 polymer ?
#
loop_
_entity_poly.entity_id
_entity_poly.type
_entity_poly.pdbx_seq_one_letter_code
_entity_poly.pdbx_strand_id
1 'polypeptide(L)' 'MEKKQVLKRLYVGGLGHTVSEAELQERFSKFGNVTDAEIVIRKDDQGNPMKTFAYINISISEADLKRCKYTNYICCSLI' A
#
# COMPACT_ATOMS: atom_id res chain seq x y z
N MET A 1 25.19 10.54 6.29
CA MET A 1 24.00 10.84 5.47
C MET A 1 22.79 10.33 6.23
N GLU A 2 22.03 11.24 6.82
CA GLU A 2 20.82 10.91 7.57
C GLU A 2 19.74 10.49 6.58
N LYS A 3 19.34 9.21 6.61
CA LYS A 3 18.23 8.73 5.78
C LYS A 3 16.94 9.27 6.37
N LYS A 4 16.52 10.45 5.89
CA LYS A 4 15.26 11.07 6.31
C LYS A 4 14.10 10.20 5.84
N GLN A 5 13.53 9.43 6.76
CA GLN A 5 12.30 8.70 6.52
C GLN A 5 11.12 9.67 6.66
N VAL A 6 10.21 9.62 5.70
CA VAL A 6 8.99 10.41 5.71
C VAL A 6 7.80 9.46 5.82
N LEU A 7 6.88 9.80 6.72
CA LEU A 7 5.59 9.11 6.78
C LEU A 7 4.80 9.46 5.52
N LYS A 8 4.42 8.44 4.76
CA LYS A 8 3.65 8.55 3.53
C LYS A 8 2.47 7.62 3.59
N ARG A 9 1.30 8.14 3.24
CA ARG A 9 0.10 7.36 3.02
C ARG A 9 0.04 6.99 1.54
N LEU A 10 0.09 5.70 1.24
CA LEU A 10 0.00 5.14 -0.09
C LEU A 10 -1.43 4.63 -0.31
N TYR A 11 -2.01 4.96 -1.46
CA TYR A 11 -3.23 4.31 -1.91
C TYR A 11 -2.88 3.17 -2.85
N VAL A 12 -3.42 2.00 -2.53
CA VAL A 12 -3.19 0.77 -3.25
C VAL A 12 -4.51 0.31 -3.86
N GLY A 13 -4.69 0.58 -5.14
CA GLY A 13 -5.84 0.12 -5.93
C GLY A 13 -5.53 -1.14 -6.74
N GLY A 14 -6.58 -1.80 -7.24
CA GLY A 14 -6.43 -3.00 -8.07
C GLY A 14 -6.05 -4.25 -7.26
N LEU A 15 -6.37 -4.24 -5.97
CA LEU A 15 -6.13 -5.38 -5.10
C LEU A 15 -7.14 -6.49 -5.36
N GLY A 16 -6.66 -7.73 -5.34
CA GLY A 16 -7.53 -8.91 -5.37
C GLY A 16 -8.35 -9.02 -4.09
N HIS A 17 -9.50 -9.69 -4.18
CA HIS A 17 -10.41 -9.92 -3.04
C HIS A 17 -9.78 -10.76 -1.91
N THR A 18 -8.65 -11.42 -2.19
CA THR A 18 -7.92 -12.29 -1.27
C THR A 18 -6.73 -11.60 -0.61
N VAL A 19 -6.45 -10.32 -0.92
CA VAL A 19 -5.33 -9.63 -0.30
C VAL A 19 -5.60 -9.40 1.20
N SER A 20 -4.56 -9.56 2.01
CA SER A 20 -4.60 -9.31 3.45
C SER A 20 -3.63 -8.21 3.84
N GLU A 21 -3.90 -7.54 4.96
CA GLU A 21 -3.04 -6.47 5.49
C GLU A 21 -1.60 -6.97 5.69
N ALA A 22 -1.44 -8.21 6.16
CA ALA A 22 -0.14 -8.85 6.33
C ALA A 22 0.66 -8.95 5.01
N GLU A 23 0.02 -9.29 3.89
CA GLU A 23 0.69 -9.40 2.59
C GLU A 23 1.14 -8.02 2.07
N LEU A 24 0.32 -7.00 2.29
CA LEU A 24 0.69 -5.62 1.99
C LEU A 24 1.85 -5.18 2.90
N GLN A 25 1.71 -5.39 4.21
CA GLN A 25 2.75 -5.06 5.18
C GLN A 25 4.08 -5.73 4.83
N GLU A 26 4.11 -7.02 4.54
CA GLU A 26 5.34 -7.75 4.20
C GLU A 26 6.00 -7.22 2.91
N ARG A 27 5.19 -6.90 1.89
CA ARG A 27 5.69 -6.30 0.64
C ARG A 27 6.27 -4.92 0.85
N PHE A 28 5.56 -4.06 1.57
CA PHE A 28 5.97 -2.70 1.84
C PHE A 28 7.09 -2.61 2.88
N SER A 29 7.18 -3.59 3.78
CA SER A 29 8.22 -3.69 4.81
C SER A 29 9.64 -3.79 4.21
N LYS A 30 9.77 -4.20 2.95
CA LYS A 30 11.05 -4.24 2.21
C LYS A 30 11.57 -2.84 1.83
N PHE A 31 10.68 -1.86 1.72
CA PHE A 31 11.01 -0.50 1.31
C PHE A 31 11.05 0.47 2.50
N GLY A 32 10.24 0.24 3.53
CA GLY A 32 10.14 1.11 4.69
C GLY A 32 9.35 0.43 5.81
N ASN A 33 9.17 1.10 6.94
CA ASN A 33 8.41 0.55 8.05
C ASN A 33 6.93 0.84 7.89
N VAL A 34 6.09 -0.18 7.72
CA VAL A 34 4.64 0.00 7.65
C VAL A 34 4.10 0.22 9.06
N THR A 35 3.46 1.36 9.27
CA THR A 35 2.86 1.73 10.56
C THR A 35 1.43 1.22 10.65
N ASP A 36 0.69 1.31 9.55
CA ASP A 36 -0.74 1.01 9.52
C ASP A 36 -1.18 0.65 8.10
N ALA A 37 -2.15 -0.26 8.00
CA ALA A 37 -2.66 -0.79 6.73
C ALA A 37 -4.17 -0.96 6.86
N GLU A 38 -4.94 -0.27 6.04
CA GLU A 38 -6.40 -0.30 6.08
C GLU A 38 -6.93 -0.80 4.74
N ILE A 39 -7.54 -1.99 4.73
CA ILE A 39 -8.16 -2.55 3.53
C ILE A 39 -9.64 -2.20 3.51
N VAL A 40 -10.09 -1.62 2.40
CA VAL A 40 -11.48 -1.29 2.14
C VAL A 40 -11.99 -2.11 0.97
N ILE A 41 -13.00 -2.93 1.25
CA ILE A 41 -13.67 -3.77 0.25
C ILE A 41 -15.05 -3.17 0.00
N ARG A 42 -15.25 -2.57 -1.17
CA ARG A 42 -16.57 -2.19 -1.67
C ARG A 42 -17.29 -3.45 -2.09
N LYS A 43 -18.41 -3.75 -1.42
CA LYS A 43 -19.32 -4.83 -1.78
C LYS A 43 -20.53 -4.26 -2.51
N ASP A 44 -21.06 -5.03 -3.46
CA ASP A 44 -22.32 -4.75 -4.14
C ASP A 44 -23.52 -5.07 -3.21
N ASP A 45 -24.75 -4.79 -3.66
CA ASP A 45 -25.98 -5.07 -2.91
C ASP A 45 -26.14 -6.57 -2.60
N GLN A 46 -25.61 -7.42 -3.48
CA GLN A 46 -25.56 -8.87 -3.30
C GLN A 46 -24.42 -9.36 -2.36
N GLY A 47 -23.62 -8.45 -1.80
CA GLY A 47 -22.48 -8.79 -0.93
C GLY A 47 -21.20 -9.20 -1.67
N ASN A 48 -21.21 -9.17 -3.00
CA ASN A 48 -20.06 -9.51 -3.83
C ASN A 48 -19.00 -8.39 -3.79
N PRO A 49 -17.71 -8.70 -3.57
CA PRO A 49 -16.66 -7.68 -3.53
C PRO A 49 -16.43 -7.13 -4.95
N MET A 50 -16.82 -5.88 -5.18
CA MET A 50 -16.75 -5.23 -6.49
C MET A 50 -15.42 -4.52 -6.70
N LYS A 51 -14.92 -3.82 -5.67
CA LYS A 51 -13.64 -3.10 -5.70
C LYS A 51 -12.95 -3.20 -4.36
N THR A 52 -11.71 -3.67 -4.37
CA THR A 52 -10.84 -3.67 -3.20
C THR A 52 -9.72 -2.66 -3.38
N PHE A 53 -9.56 -1.79 -2.39
CA PHE A 53 -8.46 -0.85 -2.30
C PHE A 53 -7.94 -0.81 -0.87
N ALA A 54 -6.70 -0.40 -0.67
CA ALA A 54 -6.11 -0.28 0.66
C ALA A 54 -5.37 1.04 0.81
N TYR A 55 -5.34 1.55 2.03
CA TYR A 55 -4.50 2.66 2.45
C TYR A 55 -3.38 2.12 3.32
N ILE A 56 -2.14 2.39 2.92
CA ILE A 56 -0.95 1.95 3.66
C ILE A 56 -0.22 3.18 4.18
N ASN A 57 -0.12 3.31 5.49
CA ASN A 57 0.75 4.28 6.15
C ASN A 57 2.13 3.66 6.34
N ILE A 58 3.14 4.18 5.65
CA ILE A 58 4.52 3.68 5.70
C ILE A 58 5.51 4.81 5.96
N SER A 59 6.49 4.56 6.81
CA SER A 59 7.69 5.38 6.96
C SER A 59 8.74 4.93 5.96
N ILE A 60 8.90 5.69 4.87
CA ILE A 60 9.78 5.34 3.76
C ILE A 60 10.71 6.51 3.42
N SER A 61 11.94 6.22 3.02
CA SER A 61 12.88 7.23 2.55
C SER A 61 12.51 7.69 1.13
N GLU A 62 12.86 8.92 0.74
CA GLU A 62 12.58 9.41 -0.62
C GLU A 62 13.21 8.53 -1.72
N ALA A 63 14.37 7.93 -1.47
CA ALA A 63 15.03 7.01 -2.40
C ALA A 63 14.24 5.73 -2.60
N ASP A 64 13.78 5.11 -1.51
CA ASP A 64 12.98 3.89 -1.53
C ASP A 64 11.58 4.15 -2.09
N LEU A 65 11.00 5.33 -1.84
CA LEU A 65 9.73 5.75 -2.42
C LEU A 65 9.81 5.82 -3.95
N LYS A 66 10.90 6.40 -4.49
CA LYS A 66 11.14 6.39 -5.93
C LYS A 66 11.21 4.94 -6.43
N ARG A 67 11.99 4.07 -5.76
CA ARG A 67 12.11 2.66 -6.13
C ARG A 67 10.76 1.91 -6.10
N CYS A 68 9.93 2.18 -5.09
CA CYS A 68 8.59 1.61 -4.95
C CYS A 68 7.66 2.04 -6.10
N LYS A 69 7.76 3.28 -6.59
CA LYS A 69 6.98 3.76 -7.74
C LYS A 69 7.41 3.14 -9.07
N TYR A 70 8.70 2.85 -9.23
CA TYR A 70 9.26 2.29 -10.46
C TYR A 70 9.30 0.75 -10.46
N THR A 71 9.06 0.10 -9.33
CA THR A 71 9.01 -1.36 -9.25
C THR A 71 7.60 -1.82 -9.59
N ASN A 72 7.52 -2.53 -10.71
CA ASN A 72 6.33 -3.14 -11.27
C ASN A 72 5.48 -3.91 -10.22
N TYR A 73 4.16 -3.88 -10.42
CA TYR A 73 3.07 -4.67 -9.82
C TYR A 73 2.15 -4.05 -8.76
N ILE A 74 2.50 -2.93 -8.14
CA ILE A 74 1.55 -2.21 -7.29
C ILE A 74 1.66 -0.72 -7.63
N CYS A 75 0.74 -0.24 -8.46
CA CYS A 75 0.64 1.18 -8.77
C CYS A 75 0.12 1.90 -7.52
N CYS A 76 1.03 2.21 -6.60
CA CYS A 76 0.74 3.09 -5.47
C CYS A 76 0.53 4.49 -6.01
N SER A 77 -0.72 4.87 -6.22
CA SER A 77 -1.03 6.30 -6.39
C SER A 77 -0.80 6.96 -5.04
N LEU A 78 0.01 8.02 -5.01
CA LEU A 78 -0.11 9.01 -3.94
C LEU A 78 -1.39 9.79 -4.25
N ILE A 79 -2.39 9.69 -3.38
CA ILE A 79 -3.51 10.63 -3.33
C ILE A 79 -3.03 11.87 -2.59
#